data_AF-A0A7Y2GPX7-F1
#
_entry.id   AF-A0A7Y2GPX7-F1
#
_cell.length_a   1.000
_cell.length_b   1.000
_cell.length_c   1.000
_cell.angle_alpha   90.00
_cell.angle_beta   90.00
_cell.angle_gamma   90.00
#
_symmetry.space_group_name_H-M   'P 1'
#
loop_
_entity.id
_entity.type
_entity.pdbx_description
1 polymer ?
#
loop_
_entity_poly.entity_id
_entity_poly.type
_entity_poly.pdbx_seq_one_letter_code
_entity_poly.pdbx_strand_id
1 'polypeptide(L)' 'MLDYLVVGLGLAGIAFCEQLEKGNKTFKVISDTSQTASLVAGGLYNPVILKRFTLAWRAK' A
#
# COMPACT_ATOMS: atom_id res chain seq x y z
N MET A 1 21.40 6.58 6.28
CA MET A 1 20.89 6.51 4.90
C MET A 1 19.50 5.91 4.98
N LEU A 2 18.54 6.37 4.17
CA LEU A 2 17.18 5.81 4.14
C LEU A 2 17.11 4.67 3.13
N ASP A 3 16.43 3.59 3.46
CA ASP A 3 16.19 2.45 2.56
C ASP A 3 15.05 2.74 1.57
N TYR A 4 14.03 3.48 2.00
CA TYR A 4 12.86 3.80 1.18
C TYR A 4 12.41 5.26 1.29
N LEU A 5 11.88 5.77 0.19
CA LEU A 5 11.05 6.97 0.14
C LEU A 5 9.65 6.57 -0.31
N VAL A 6 8.65 6.81 0.54
CA VAL A 6 7.24 6.53 0.24
C VAL A 6 6.53 7.82 -0.10
N VAL A 7 5.88 7.88 -1.28
CA VAL A 7 5.12 9.05 -1.74
C VAL A 7 3.64 8.70 -1.77
N GLY A 8 2.86 9.42 -0.96
CA GLY A 8 1.44 9.17 -0.71
C GLY A 8 1.21 8.18 0.45
N LEU A 9 0.33 8.56 1.38
CA LEU A 9 0.00 7.78 2.58
C LEU A 9 -1.49 7.36 2.61
N GLY A 10 -1.97 6.84 1.48
CA GLY A 10 -3.27 6.13 1.43
C GLY A 10 -3.18 4.72 2.01
N LEU A 11 -4.21 3.88 1.80
CA LEU A 11 -4.28 2.52 2.35
C LEU A 11 -3.05 1.66 1.99
N ALA A 12 -2.61 1.72 0.73
CA ALA A 12 -1.43 0.97 0.28
C ALA A 12 -0.13 1.50 0.89
N GLY A 13 0.01 2.83 1.00
CA GLY A 13 1.20 3.47 1.58
C GLY A 13 1.34 3.10 3.06
N ILE A 14 0.25 3.18 3.82
CA ILE A 14 0.22 2.80 5.24
C ILE A 14 0.55 1.31 5.40
N ALA A 15 -0.11 0.44 4.64
CA ALA A 15 0.14 -1.00 4.70
C ALA A 15 1.59 -1.36 4.36
N PHE A 16 2.21 -0.64 3.42
CA PHE A 16 3.61 -0.85 3.07
C PHE A 16 4.56 -0.34 4.16
N CYS A 17 4.33 0.85 4.71
CA CYS A 17 5.10 1.38 5.83
C CYS A 17 5.12 0.42 7.03
N GLU A 18 3.98 -0.24 7.34
CA GLU A 18 3.93 -1.26 8.40
C GLU A 18 4.86 -2.45 8.11
N GLN A 19 4.97 -2.88 6.85
CA GLN A 19 5.91 -3.95 6.45
C GLN A 19 7.36 -3.48 6.57
N LEU A 20 7.64 -2.22 6.23
CA LEU A 20 8.97 -1.63 6.40
C LEU A 20 9.37 -1.56 7.87
N GLU A 21 8.47 -1.16 8.76
CA GLU A 21 8.67 -1.16 10.21
C GLU A 21 8.95 -2.57 10.74
N LYS A 22 8.11 -3.56 10.37
CA LYS A 22 8.32 -4.97 10.75
C LYS A 22 9.65 -5.52 10.22
N GLY A 23 10.11 -5.03 9.07
CA GLY A 23 11.38 -5.39 8.45
C GLY A 23 12.59 -4.60 8.97
N ASN A 24 12.44 -3.74 9.98
CA ASN A 24 13.48 -2.82 10.48
C ASN A 24 14.13 -1.99 9.37
N LYS A 25 13.33 -1.54 8.39
CA LYS A 25 13.78 -0.69 7.29
C LYS A 25 13.61 0.78 7.66
N THR A 26 14.57 1.59 7.27
CA THR A 26 14.52 3.04 7.45
C THR A 26 13.80 3.68 6.26
N PHE A 27 12.83 4.55 6.52
CA PHE A 27 12.09 5.19 5.44
C PHE A 27 11.63 6.60 5.82
N LYS A 28 11.30 7.38 4.79
CA LYS A 28 10.62 8.66 4.93
C LYS A 28 9.36 8.68 4.08
N VAL A 29 8.32 9.31 4.60
CA VAL A 29 7.05 9.49 3.89
C VAL A 29 6.90 10.94 3.47
N ILE A 30 6.45 11.16 2.24
CA ILE A 30 5.95 12.44 1.75
C ILE A 30 4.49 12.24 1.36
N SER A 31 3.58 12.97 1.99
CA SER A 31 2.15 12.93 1.68
C SER A 31 1.57 14.33 1.81
N ASP A 32 0.53 14.59 1.03
CA ASP A 32 -0.26 15.82 1.07
C ASP A 32 -1.74 15.46 1.29
N THR A 33 -2.65 16.35 0.90
CA THR A 33 -4.11 16.11 0.98
C THR A 33 -4.71 15.58 -0.32
N SER A 34 -3.90 15.20 -1.31
CA SER A 34 -4.39 14.76 -2.62
C SER A 34 -4.93 13.32 -2.64
N GLN A 35 -4.76 12.55 -1.55
CA GLN A 35 -5.19 11.15 -1.47
C GLN A 35 -6.70 11.01 -1.23
N THR A 36 -7.50 11.16 -2.29
CA THR A 36 -8.96 11.04 -2.23
C THR A 36 -9.45 9.59 -2.30
N ALA A 37 -8.78 8.74 -3.10
CA ALA A 37 -9.24 7.37 -3.40
C ALA A 37 -9.37 6.48 -2.16
N SER A 38 -8.41 6.56 -1.23
CA SER A 38 -8.45 5.78 0.01
C SER A 38 -9.50 6.29 1.00
N LEU A 39 -9.77 7.60 1.01
CA LEU A 39 -10.74 8.22 1.92
C LEU A 39 -12.18 7.87 1.55
N VAL A 40 -12.48 7.81 0.24
CA VAL A 40 -13.83 7.53 -0.27
C VAL A 40 -14.08 6.04 -0.55
N ALA A 41 -13.10 5.19 -0.27
CA ALA A 41 -13.24 3.75 -0.46
C ALA A 41 -14.27 3.18 0.52
N GLY A 42 -15.23 2.40 0.03
CA GLY A 42 -16.24 1.73 0.86
C GLY A 42 -15.70 0.58 1.74
N GLY A 43 -14.39 0.33 1.74
CA GLY A 43 -13.74 -0.70 2.58
C GLY A 43 -14.10 -2.15 2.25
N LEU A 44 -14.63 -2.42 1.05
CA LEU A 44 -15.08 -3.76 0.65
C LEU A 44 -13.97 -4.53 -0.08
N TYR A 45 -13.68 -5.74 0.41
CA TYR A 45 -12.83 -6.69 -0.29
C TYR A 45 -13.69 -7.77 -0.95
N ASN A 46 -13.60 -7.88 -2.29
CA ASN A 46 -14.29 -8.94 -3.02
C ASN A 46 -13.35 -10.15 -3.22
N PRO A 47 -13.55 -11.26 -2.49
CA PRO A 47 -12.66 -12.41 -2.53
C PRO A 47 -12.66 -13.14 -3.88
N VAL A 48 -13.76 -13.05 -4.65
CA VAL A 48 -13.86 -13.68 -5.97
C VAL A 48 -12.96 -12.96 -6.98
N ILE A 49 -12.97 -11.62 -6.94
CA ILE A 49 -12.11 -10.80 -7.79
C ILE A 49 -10.64 -10.96 -7.39
N LEU A 50 -10.32 -10.95 -6.10
CA LEU A 50 -8.96 -11.21 -5.64
C LEU A 50 -8.43 -12.56 -6.11
N LYS A 51 -9.23 -13.63 -6.09
CA LYS A 51 -8.81 -14.96 -6.59
C LYS A 51 -8.37 -14.91 -8.05
N ARG A 52 -9.04 -14.12 -8.89
CA ARG A 52 -8.70 -13.96 -10.32
C ARG A 52 -7.42 -13.13 -10.50
N PHE A 53 -7.30 -12.01 -9.79
CA PHE A 53 -6.10 -11.16 -9.87
C PHE A 53 -4.86 -11.82 -9.25
N THR A 54 -5.04 -12.74 -8.29
CA THR A 54 -3.94 -13.50 -7.68
C THR A 54 -3.17 -14.32 -8.72
N LEU A 55 -3.84 -14.86 -9.75
CA LEU A 55 -3.18 -15.61 -10.82
C LEU A 55 -2.26 -14.71 -11.64
N ALA A 56 -2.75 -13.53 -12.04
CA ALA A 56 -1.94 -12.54 -12.77
C ALA A 56 -0.77 -12.04 -11.91
N TRP A 57 -0.98 -11.80 -10.62
CA TRP A 57 0.08 -11.39 -9.69
C TRP A 57 1.17 -12.45 -9.50
N ARG A 58 0.80 -13.74 -9.55
CA ARG A 58 1.73 -14.87 -9.39
C ARG A 58 2.34 -15.36 -10.70
N ALA A 59 1.95 -14.80 -11.85
CA ALA A 59 2.56 -15.12 -13.12
C ALA A 59 4.02 -14.64 -13.08
N LYS A 60 4.95 -15.59 -13.26
CA LYS A 60 6.37 -15.31 -13.48
C LYS A 60 6.63 -15.10 -14.97
#